data_AF-A0A5A9EUZ9-F1
#
_entry.id   AF-A0A5A9EUZ9-F1
#
_cell.length_a   1.000
_cell.length_b   1.000
_cell.length_c   1.000
_cell.angle_alpha   90.00
_cell.angle_beta   90.00
_cell.angle_gamma   90.00
#
_symmetry.space_group_name_H-M   'P 1'
#
loop_
_entity.id
_entity.type
_entity.pdbx_description
1 polymer ?
#
loop_
_entity_poly.entity_id
_entity_poly.type
_entity_poly.pdbx_seq_one_letter_code
_entity_poly.pdbx_strand_id
1 'polypeptide(L)'
;MDVQERFYGEAMREIEQGLRREDLWVKAMARSEGDLQKAKALYVELLARLLSDAHSNARMKEMKGASVALAKSTGRKMFYITRLVVVMLVFFGLSGSLFEIIRGEYRKHYANTYPYSSSRDDEAPLVYTNSDGHSLTALTGRQCYEVVAAGDGYGYDKLSDLQRDLVDRHMDSIRQKYRSYIERKQPDSRYYTNGNLGDDLTSCISNAGAEHFNQAIRTHSWSEVAMGWPVLFFPVLAACLLAFLLLTKFLVKPLTRAGK
;
A
#
# COMPACT_ATOMS: atom_id res chain seq x y z
N MET A 1 -42.27 10.37 -37.63
CA MET A 1 -42.68 11.78 -37.81
C MET A 1 -41.45 12.62 -37.69
N ASP A 2 -41.13 13.34 -38.76
CA ASP A 2 -40.01 14.26 -38.75
C ASP A 2 -40.32 15.39 -37.77
N VAL A 3 -39.31 15.89 -37.04
CA VAL A 3 -39.48 16.93 -36.01
C VAL A 3 -40.12 18.18 -36.61
N GLN A 4 -39.91 18.41 -37.90
CA GLN A 4 -40.50 19.52 -38.65
C GLN A 4 -42.01 19.39 -38.83
N GLU A 5 -42.53 18.18 -39.14
CA GLU A 5 -43.97 17.96 -39.41
C GLU A 5 -44.86 18.32 -38.21
N ARG A 6 -44.35 18.10 -36.99
CA ARG A 6 -45.07 18.45 -35.76
C ARG A 6 -45.30 19.95 -35.64
N PHE A 7 -44.28 20.77 -35.94
CA PHE A 7 -44.37 22.23 -35.79
C PHE A 7 -45.25 22.87 -36.87
N TYR A 8 -45.36 22.25 -38.05
CA TYR A 8 -46.36 22.66 -39.05
C TYR A 8 -47.79 22.45 -38.53
N GLY A 9 -48.05 21.33 -37.85
CA GLY A 9 -49.36 21.09 -37.21
C GLY A 9 -49.67 22.09 -36.10
N GLU A 10 -48.70 22.44 -35.26
CA GLU A 10 -48.86 23.46 -34.21
C GLU A 10 -49.05 24.87 -34.81
N ALA A 11 -48.34 25.22 -35.87
CA ALA A 11 -48.50 26.48 -36.60
C ALA A 11 -49.91 26.63 -37.20
N MET A 12 -50.45 25.55 -37.78
CA MET A 12 -51.82 25.54 -38.31
C MET A 12 -52.87 25.75 -37.21
N ARG A 13 -52.68 25.15 -36.04
CA ARG A 13 -53.58 25.34 -34.89
C ARG A 13 -53.56 26.78 -34.37
N GLU A 14 -52.40 27.45 -34.30
CA GLU A 14 -52.34 28.87 -33.94
C GLU A 14 -53.14 29.74 -34.94
N ILE A 15 -53.05 29.42 -36.23
CA ILE A 15 -53.81 30.13 -37.28
C ILE A 15 -55.32 29.89 -37.15
N GLU A 16 -55.75 28.65 -36.91
CA GLU A 16 -57.16 28.29 -36.70
C GLU A 16 -57.75 28.98 -35.46
N GLN A 17 -56.92 29.25 -34.44
CA GLN A 17 -57.30 30.02 -33.25
C GLN A 17 -57.36 31.53 -33.49
N GLY A 18 -57.02 32.01 -34.69
CA GLY A 18 -56.97 33.43 -35.02
C GLY A 18 -55.77 34.17 -34.40
N LEU A 19 -54.78 33.45 -33.88
CA LEU A 19 -53.55 34.03 -33.33
C LEU A 19 -52.60 34.36 -34.49
N ARG A 20 -52.67 35.61 -34.96
CA ARG A 20 -51.75 36.12 -36.00
C ARG A 20 -50.66 36.99 -35.37
N ARG A 21 -49.41 36.64 -35.66
CA ARG A 21 -48.24 37.42 -35.28
C ARG A 21 -47.92 38.39 -36.42
N GLU A 22 -48.22 39.68 -36.20
CA GLU A 22 -48.16 40.71 -37.25
C GLU A 22 -46.74 40.89 -37.83
N ASP A 23 -45.70 40.74 -37.01
CA ASP A 23 -44.30 40.81 -37.41
C ASP A 23 -43.91 39.72 -38.43
N LEU A 24 -44.31 38.47 -38.16
CA LEU A 24 -44.12 37.34 -39.06
C LEU A 24 -44.97 37.48 -40.33
N TRP A 25 -46.19 37.99 -40.19
CA TRP A 25 -47.10 38.19 -41.31
C TRP A 25 -46.56 39.23 -42.30
N VAL A 26 -46.11 40.39 -41.81
CA VAL A 26 -45.48 41.43 -42.63
C VAL A 26 -44.24 40.89 -43.34
N LYS A 27 -43.41 40.09 -42.65
CA LYS A 27 -42.23 39.45 -43.25
C LYS A 27 -42.60 38.46 -44.35
N ALA A 28 -43.68 37.71 -44.18
CA ALA A 28 -44.19 36.78 -45.19
C ALA A 28 -44.75 37.52 -46.41
N MET A 29 -45.55 38.57 -46.19
CA MET A 29 -46.11 39.43 -47.24
C MET A 29 -45.03 40.15 -48.05
N ALA A 30 -43.98 40.65 -47.39
CA ALA A 30 -42.85 41.29 -48.07
C ALA A 30 -42.08 40.30 -48.97
N ARG A 31 -41.96 39.05 -48.53
CA ARG A 31 -41.28 37.99 -49.30
C ARG A 31 -42.14 37.38 -50.40
N SER A 32 -43.46 37.54 -50.34
CA SER A 32 -44.38 37.02 -51.35
C SER A 32 -44.67 38.01 -52.47
N GLU A 33 -44.04 39.19 -52.47
CA GLU A 33 -44.29 40.27 -53.44
C GLU A 33 -45.77 40.71 -53.48
N GLY A 34 -46.47 40.60 -52.34
CA GLY A 34 -47.89 40.96 -52.22
C GLY A 34 -48.88 39.86 -52.63
N ASP A 35 -48.42 38.72 -53.14
CA ASP A 35 -49.29 37.56 -53.40
C ASP A 35 -49.76 36.96 -52.07
N LEU A 36 -51.07 36.98 -51.83
CA LEU A 36 -51.69 36.56 -50.58
C LEU A 36 -51.61 35.04 -50.36
N GLN A 37 -51.70 34.21 -51.41
CA GLN A 37 -51.60 32.76 -51.25
C GLN A 37 -50.18 32.36 -50.89
N LYS A 38 -49.20 32.94 -51.59
CA LYS A 38 -47.78 32.75 -51.27
C LYS A 38 -47.43 33.27 -49.88
N ALA A 39 -47.98 34.43 -49.48
CA ALA A 39 -47.79 34.98 -48.14
C ALA A 39 -48.28 34.03 -47.04
N LYS A 40 -49.46 33.42 -47.22
CA LYS A 40 -50.00 32.44 -46.27
C LYS A 40 -49.09 31.22 -46.14
N ALA A 41 -48.61 30.67 -47.25
CA ALA A 41 -47.69 29.54 -47.23
C ALA A 41 -46.37 29.91 -46.50
N LEU A 42 -45.77 31.05 -46.86
CA LEU A 42 -44.55 31.55 -46.21
C LEU A 42 -44.75 31.86 -44.73
N TYR A 43 -45.93 32.35 -44.33
CA TYR A 43 -46.24 32.62 -42.92
C TYR A 43 -46.27 31.34 -42.09
N VAL A 44 -46.91 30.28 -42.60
CA VAL A 44 -46.94 28.96 -41.93
C VAL A 44 -45.53 28.41 -41.74
N GLU A 45 -44.69 28.47 -42.79
CA GLU A 45 -43.29 28.02 -42.73
C GLU A 45 -42.48 28.82 -41.68
N LEU A 46 -42.58 30.15 -41.71
CA LEU A 46 -41.88 31.01 -40.76
C LEU A 46 -42.34 30.77 -39.32
N LEU A 47 -43.63 30.53 -39.11
CA LEU A 47 -44.20 30.24 -37.80
C LEU A 47 -43.74 28.87 -37.28
N ALA A 48 -43.77 27.83 -38.11
CA ALA A 48 -43.26 26.51 -37.77
C ALA A 48 -41.78 26.55 -37.38
N ARG A 49 -40.97 27.32 -38.12
CA ARG A 49 -39.56 27.54 -37.79
C ARG A 49 -39.38 28.26 -36.46
N LEU A 50 -40.15 29.31 -36.18
CA LEU A 50 -40.08 30.03 -34.91
C LEU A 50 -40.41 29.11 -33.73
N LEU A 51 -41.46 28.28 -33.85
CA LEU A 51 -41.85 27.32 -32.82
C LEU A 51 -40.75 26.27 -32.58
N SER A 52 -40.13 25.78 -33.66
CA SER A 52 -39.00 24.86 -33.58
C SER A 52 -37.79 25.47 -32.86
N ASP A 53 -37.45 26.71 -33.21
CA ASP A 53 -36.35 27.45 -32.57
C ASP A 53 -36.66 27.74 -31.09
N ALA A 54 -37.90 28.08 -30.76
CA ALA A 54 -38.32 28.28 -29.36
C ALA A 54 -38.18 26.98 -28.55
N HIS A 55 -38.61 25.86 -29.11
CA HIS A 55 -38.54 24.56 -28.44
C HIS A 55 -37.09 24.09 -28.23
N SER A 56 -36.23 24.23 -29.25
CA SER A 56 -34.81 23.87 -29.14
C SER A 56 -34.08 24.74 -28.12
N ASN A 57 -34.38 26.04 -28.06
CA ASN A 57 -33.83 26.95 -27.07
C ASN A 57 -34.29 26.62 -25.64
N ALA A 58 -35.56 26.25 -25.45
CA ALA A 58 -36.06 25.80 -24.15
C ALA A 58 -35.31 24.54 -23.69
N ARG A 59 -35.18 23.55 -24.56
CA ARG A 59 -34.44 22.31 -24.26
C ARG A 59 -32.97 22.56 -23.96
N MET A 60 -32.33 23.48 -24.69
CA MET A 60 -30.94 23.87 -24.43
C MET A 60 -30.79 24.56 -23.07
N LYS A 61 -31.74 25.40 -22.66
CA LYS A 61 -31.73 26.02 -21.32
C LYS A 61 -31.88 24.97 -20.22
N GLU A 62 -32.75 23.98 -20.40
CA GLU A 62 -32.90 22.85 -19.48
C GLU A 62 -31.62 22.01 -19.39
N MET A 63 -30.99 21.68 -20.52
CA MET A 63 -29.72 20.95 -20.54
C MET A 63 -28.58 21.74 -19.89
N LYS A 64 -28.51 23.07 -20.12
CA LYS A 64 -27.55 23.95 -19.46
C LYS A 64 -27.82 24.02 -17.94
N GLY A 65 -29.08 24.11 -17.52
CA GLY A 65 -29.45 24.07 -16.11
C GLY A 65 -29.07 22.75 -15.44
N ALA A 66 -29.36 21.62 -16.10
CA ALA A 66 -29.05 20.29 -15.61
C ALA A 66 -27.53 20.05 -15.51
N SER A 67 -26.75 20.47 -16.51
CA SER A 67 -25.29 20.35 -16.48
C SER A 67 -24.64 21.23 -15.42
N VAL A 68 -25.14 22.46 -15.20
CA VAL A 68 -24.67 23.32 -14.09
C VAL A 68 -25.02 22.72 -12.73
N ALA A 69 -26.22 22.18 -12.56
CA ALA A 69 -26.63 21.49 -11.34
C ALA A 69 -25.75 20.25 -11.06
N LEU A 70 -25.48 19.46 -12.11
CA LEU A 70 -24.58 18.31 -12.04
C LEU A 70 -23.17 18.74 -11.63
N ALA A 71 -22.60 19.75 -12.29
CA ALA A 71 -21.28 20.29 -11.98
C ALA A 71 -21.17 20.79 -10.53
N LYS A 72 -22.20 21.50 -10.03
CA LYS A 72 -22.25 21.98 -8.64
C LYS A 72 -22.35 20.84 -7.62
N SER A 73 -22.96 19.72 -7.99
CA SER A 73 -23.03 18.53 -7.13
C SER A 73 -21.69 17.78 -7.07
N THR A 74 -21.00 17.67 -8.21
CA THR A 74 -19.72 16.97 -8.33
C THR A 74 -18.59 17.74 -7.64
N GLY A 75 -18.57 19.07 -7.75
CA GLY A 75 -17.54 19.90 -7.12
C GLY A 75 -17.48 19.77 -5.60
N ARG A 76 -18.64 19.66 -4.93
CA ARG A 76 -18.68 19.45 -3.47
C ARG A 76 -18.11 18.09 -3.07
N LYS A 77 -18.45 17.01 -3.80
CA LYS A 77 -17.91 15.67 -3.51
C LYS A 77 -16.39 15.62 -3.73
N MET A 78 -15.90 16.20 -4.82
CA MET A 78 -14.47 16.33 -5.10
C MET A 78 -13.72 17.04 -3.97
N PHE A 79 -14.25 18.16 -3.47
CA PHE A 79 -13.63 18.90 -2.37
C PHE A 79 -13.46 18.06 -1.10
N TYR A 80 -14.47 17.26 -0.72
CA TYR A 80 -14.37 16.36 0.43
C TYR A 80 -13.35 15.24 0.23
N ILE A 81 -13.32 14.64 -0.97
CA ILE A 81 -12.34 13.59 -1.30
C ILE A 81 -10.91 14.16 -1.23
N THR A 82 -10.67 15.33 -1.82
CA THR A 82 -9.35 15.98 -1.77
C THR A 82 -8.93 16.27 -0.32
N ARG A 83 -9.82 16.83 0.51
CA ARG A 83 -9.52 17.10 1.92
C ARG A 83 -9.19 15.83 2.70
N LEU A 84 -9.91 14.74 2.43
CA LEU A 84 -9.70 13.44 3.06
C LEU A 84 -8.34 12.84 2.68
N VAL A 85 -7.96 12.91 1.41
CA VAL A 85 -6.65 12.43 0.94
C VAL A 85 -5.52 13.21 1.61
N VAL A 86 -5.64 14.53 1.72
CA VAL A 86 -4.64 15.36 2.41
C VAL A 86 -4.50 14.97 3.89
N VAL A 87 -5.60 14.75 4.60
CA VAL A 87 -5.57 14.30 6.00
C VAL A 87 -4.88 12.94 6.14
N MET A 88 -5.15 12.00 5.23
CA MET A 88 -4.49 10.69 5.23
C MET A 88 -2.98 10.80 5.00
N LEU A 89 -2.54 11.60 4.03
CA LEU A 89 -1.11 11.80 3.76
C LEU A 89 -0.36 12.38 4.97
N VAL A 90 -0.95 13.37 5.65
CA VAL A 90 -0.38 13.94 6.87
C VAL A 90 -0.28 12.88 7.97
N PHE A 91 -1.32 12.06 8.15
CA PHE A 91 -1.34 11.00 9.14
C PHE A 91 -0.24 9.95 8.88
N PHE A 92 -0.06 9.49 7.63
CA PHE A 92 1.00 8.56 7.28
C PHE A 92 2.41 9.14 7.44
N GLY A 93 2.59 10.43 7.14
CA GLY A 93 3.86 11.12 7.38
C GLY A 93 4.23 11.16 8.87
N LEU A 94 3.26 11.50 9.72
CA LEU A 94 3.46 11.55 11.17
C LEU A 94 3.73 10.16 11.76
N SER A 95 2.98 9.13 11.35
CA SER A 95 3.18 7.77 11.85
C SER A 95 4.55 7.20 11.46
N GLY A 96 5.02 7.45 10.23
CA GLY A 96 6.37 7.08 9.80
C GLY A 96 7.47 7.75 10.62
N SER A 97 7.32 9.05 10.92
CA SER A 97 8.29 9.77 11.76
C SER A 97 8.34 9.23 13.20
N LEU A 98 7.17 8.90 13.78
CA LEU A 98 7.08 8.33 15.12
C LEU A 98 7.72 6.92 15.17
N PHE A 99 7.52 6.13 14.11
CA PHE A 99 8.11 4.80 13.98
C PHE A 99 9.64 4.85 14.04
N GLU A 100 10.27 5.79 13.31
CA GLU A 100 11.74 5.94 13.33
C GLU A 100 12.26 6.41 14.69
N ILE A 101 11.54 7.29 15.40
CA ILE A 101 11.92 7.71 16.75
C ILE A 101 11.88 6.52 17.71
N ILE A 102 10.79 5.75 17.70
CA ILE A 102 10.62 4.56 18.55
C ILE A 102 11.72 3.54 18.23
N ARG A 103 11.96 3.27 16.94
CA ARG A 103 13.01 2.35 16.49
C ARG A 103 14.40 2.79 16.96
N GLY A 104 14.69 4.09 16.90
CA GLY A 104 15.94 4.66 17.40
C GLY A 104 16.13 4.44 18.90
N GLU A 105 15.07 4.64 19.69
CA GLU A 105 15.15 4.48 21.14
C GLU A 105 15.26 3.00 21.55
N TYR A 106 14.53 2.12 20.87
CA TYR A 106 14.69 0.67 21.03
C TYR A 106 16.13 0.24 20.73
N ARG A 107 16.72 0.72 19.62
CA ARG A 107 18.12 0.40 19.27
C ARG A 107 19.09 0.82 20.38
N LYS A 108 18.91 2.00 20.97
CA LYS A 108 19.75 2.46 22.10
C LYS A 108 19.55 1.61 23.34
N HIS A 109 18.30 1.29 23.69
CA HIS A 109 18.00 0.46 24.86
C HIS A 109 18.62 -0.93 24.72
N TYR A 110 18.50 -1.57 23.56
CA TYR A 110 19.15 -2.86 23.29
C TYR A 110 20.68 -2.79 23.38
N ALA A 111 21.29 -1.72 22.84
CA ALA A 111 22.74 -1.54 22.91
C ALA A 111 23.25 -1.34 24.36
N ASN A 112 22.43 -0.76 25.24
CA ASN A 112 22.80 -0.52 26.64
C ASN A 112 22.50 -1.71 27.57
N THR A 113 21.42 -2.45 27.34
CA THR A 113 21.03 -3.62 28.16
C THR A 113 21.91 -4.82 27.87
N TYR A 114 22.36 -4.95 26.62
CA TYR A 114 23.38 -5.91 26.21
C TYR A 114 24.58 -5.10 25.76
N PRO A 115 25.33 -4.49 26.70
CA PRO A 115 26.62 -3.95 26.33
C PRO A 115 27.37 -5.16 25.81
N TYR A 116 27.59 -5.20 24.50
CA TYR A 116 28.51 -6.14 23.91
C TYR A 116 29.78 -5.93 24.69
N SER A 117 30.08 -6.84 25.61
CA SER A 117 31.21 -6.70 26.50
C SER A 117 32.42 -6.83 25.59
N SER A 118 32.87 -5.71 25.06
CA SER A 118 34.23 -5.56 24.56
C SER A 118 35.17 -5.55 25.75
N SER A 119 34.98 -6.47 26.70
CA SER A 119 36.06 -6.90 27.57
C SER A 119 37.11 -7.38 26.60
N ARG A 120 38.22 -6.65 26.57
CA ARG A 120 39.46 -6.95 25.86
C ARG A 120 39.95 -8.40 26.09
N ASP A 121 39.35 -9.09 27.06
CA ASP A 121 39.61 -10.48 27.41
C ASP A 121 38.97 -11.50 26.44
N ASP A 122 38.03 -11.10 25.57
CA ASP A 122 37.47 -11.99 24.53
C ASP A 122 38.34 -12.12 23.27
N GLU A 123 39.44 -11.35 23.19
CA GLU A 123 40.48 -11.54 22.18
C GLU A 123 41.51 -12.61 22.57
N ALA A 124 41.52 -13.04 23.84
CA ALA A 124 42.36 -14.16 24.25
C ALA A 124 41.70 -15.46 23.75
N PRO A 125 42.30 -16.17 22.79
CA PRO A 125 41.68 -17.36 22.26
C PRO A 125 41.67 -18.42 23.37
N LEU A 126 40.50 -18.99 23.66
CA LEU A 126 40.35 -20.00 24.72
C LEU A 126 41.26 -21.19 24.40
N VAL A 127 42.35 -21.34 25.14
CA VAL A 127 43.31 -22.43 24.95
C VAL A 127 42.87 -23.62 25.79
N TYR A 128 42.38 -24.67 25.14
CA TYR A 128 42.07 -25.94 25.78
C TYR A 128 43.25 -26.89 25.64
N THR A 129 43.87 -27.27 26.76
CA THR A 129 44.90 -28.30 26.75
C THR A 129 44.26 -29.65 27.00
N ASN A 130 44.39 -30.59 26.07
CA ASN A 130 43.83 -31.92 26.24
C ASN A 130 44.66 -32.76 27.26
N SER A 131 44.15 -33.93 27.62
CA SER A 131 44.79 -34.90 28.54
C SER A 131 46.21 -35.33 28.15
N ASP A 132 46.58 -35.16 26.88
CA ASP A 132 47.85 -35.56 26.28
C ASP A 132 48.83 -34.38 26.20
N GLY A 133 48.48 -33.22 26.75
CA GLY A 133 49.33 -32.03 26.83
C GLY A 133 49.29 -31.12 25.60
N HIS A 134 48.43 -31.39 24.61
CA HIS A 134 48.31 -30.54 23.42
C HIS A 134 47.27 -29.43 23.62
N SER A 135 47.70 -28.18 23.43
CA SER A 135 46.86 -26.99 23.51
C SER A 135 46.20 -26.68 22.16
N LEU A 136 44.87 -26.63 22.14
CA LEU A 136 44.04 -26.22 21.01
C LEU A 136 43.42 -24.85 21.31
N THR A 137 43.65 -23.89 20.44
CA THR A 137 43.01 -22.57 20.48
C THR A 137 41.60 -22.65 19.89
N ALA A 138 40.59 -22.44 20.73
CA ALA A 138 39.20 -22.32 20.30
C ALA A 138 38.93 -20.96 19.65
N LEU A 139 37.92 -20.92 18.78
CA LEU A 139 37.44 -19.69 18.15
C LEU A 139 37.02 -18.68 19.23
N THR A 140 37.32 -17.41 19.00
CA THR A 140 36.84 -16.34 19.87
C THR A 140 35.31 -16.28 19.83
N GLY A 141 34.67 -15.84 20.92
CA GLY A 141 33.20 -15.71 20.97
C GLY A 141 32.65 -14.87 19.81
N ARG A 142 33.43 -13.89 19.35
CA ARG A 142 33.15 -13.08 18.16
C ARG A 142 33.10 -13.89 16.86
N GLN A 143 34.08 -14.76 16.62
CA GLN A 143 34.11 -15.59 15.42
C GLN A 143 32.96 -16.61 15.41
N CYS A 144 32.60 -17.17 16.56
CA CYS A 144 31.40 -18.01 16.68
C CYS A 144 30.13 -17.23 16.36
N TYR A 145 30.01 -15.98 16.84
CA TYR A 145 28.87 -15.12 16.55
C TYR A 145 28.79 -14.72 15.07
N GLU A 146 29.91 -14.41 14.42
CA GLU A 146 29.97 -14.07 13.00
C GLU A 146 29.58 -15.26 12.11
N VAL A 147 29.96 -16.49 12.48
CA VAL A 147 29.57 -17.72 11.77
C VAL A 147 28.08 -18.04 11.96
N VAL A 148 27.53 -17.86 13.16
CA VAL A 148 26.10 -18.08 13.43
C VAL A 148 25.24 -16.99 12.77
N ALA A 149 25.66 -15.72 12.82
CA ALA A 149 24.98 -14.63 12.12
C ALA A 149 24.95 -14.82 10.59
N ALA A 150 26.00 -15.43 10.03
CA ALA A 150 26.03 -15.84 8.62
C ALA A 150 25.14 -17.07 8.33
N GLY A 151 24.92 -17.96 9.30
CA GLY A 151 24.07 -19.15 9.18
C GLY A 151 22.57 -18.86 9.28
N ASP A 152 22.15 -17.96 10.18
CA ASP A 152 20.73 -17.74 10.52
C ASP A 152 19.97 -16.76 9.59
N GLY A 153 20.47 -16.52 8.38
CA GLY A 153 19.69 -15.85 7.32
C GLY A 153 20.16 -14.46 6.89
N TYR A 154 21.33 -13.98 7.34
CA TYR A 154 22.14 -13.11 6.46
C TYR A 154 22.78 -14.01 5.42
N GLY A 155 22.00 -14.35 4.39
CA GLY A 155 22.33 -15.37 3.40
C GLY A 155 23.80 -15.41 3.01
N TYR A 156 24.38 -16.62 2.99
CA TYR A 156 25.77 -16.88 2.61
C TYR A 156 26.14 -16.21 1.26
N ASP A 157 25.14 -16.08 0.39
CA ASP A 157 25.11 -15.39 -0.89
C ASP A 157 25.31 -13.85 -0.80
N LYS A 158 25.07 -13.24 0.36
CA LYS A 158 25.31 -11.81 0.63
C LYS A 158 26.69 -11.54 1.25
N LEU A 159 27.45 -12.56 1.60
CA LEU A 159 28.83 -12.41 2.05
C LEU A 159 29.72 -12.07 0.85
N SER A 160 30.69 -11.18 1.06
CA SER A 160 31.75 -10.96 0.07
C SER A 160 32.57 -12.24 -0.14
N ASP A 161 33.20 -12.40 -1.31
CA ASP A 161 33.95 -13.62 -1.63
C ASP A 161 35.08 -13.89 -0.62
N LEU A 162 35.70 -12.84 -0.08
CA LEU A 162 36.71 -12.94 0.99
C LEU A 162 36.12 -13.48 2.30
N GLN A 163 34.90 -13.07 2.66
CA GLN A 163 34.22 -13.56 3.86
C GLN A 163 33.79 -15.02 3.70
N ARG A 164 33.31 -15.42 2.52
CA ARG A 164 33.01 -16.83 2.21
C ARG A 164 34.26 -17.69 2.29
N ASP A 165 35.36 -17.26 1.66
CA ASP A 165 36.64 -17.96 1.71
C ASP A 165 37.24 -18.03 3.12
N LEU A 166 36.97 -17.07 4.00
CA LEU A 166 37.36 -17.15 5.42
C LEU A 166 36.53 -18.17 6.19
N VAL A 167 35.20 -18.17 5.98
CA VAL A 167 34.27 -19.12 6.61
C VAL A 167 34.58 -20.54 6.14
N ASP A 168 34.79 -20.75 4.84
CA ASP A 168 35.14 -22.05 4.25
C ASP A 168 36.48 -22.56 4.78
N ARG A 169 37.53 -21.73 4.82
CA ARG A 169 38.84 -22.13 5.36
C ARG A 169 38.79 -22.45 6.85
N HIS A 170 38.01 -21.72 7.64
CA HIS A 170 37.85 -22.03 9.06
C HIS A 170 37.01 -23.29 9.27
N MET A 171 35.93 -23.49 8.52
CA MET A 171 35.15 -24.72 8.58
C MET A 171 35.97 -25.94 8.18
N ASP A 172 36.82 -25.83 7.15
CA ASP A 172 37.72 -26.93 6.76
C ASP A 172 38.82 -27.18 7.79
N SER A 173 39.38 -26.14 8.41
CA SER A 173 40.32 -26.31 9.52
C SER A 173 39.67 -26.99 10.73
N ILE A 174 38.41 -26.68 11.04
CA ILE A 174 37.65 -27.33 12.12
C ILE A 174 37.39 -28.79 11.77
N ARG A 175 36.92 -29.08 10.55
CA ARG A 175 36.72 -30.46 10.05
C ARG A 175 38.00 -31.27 10.10
N GLN A 176 39.12 -30.71 9.66
CA GLN A 176 40.41 -31.41 9.62
C GLN A 176 40.94 -31.70 11.03
N LYS A 177 40.87 -30.73 11.95
CA LYS A 177 41.23 -30.94 13.36
C LYS A 177 40.36 -32.03 13.99
N TYR A 178 39.06 -32.02 13.72
CA TYR A 178 38.14 -33.02 14.27
C TYR A 178 38.40 -34.42 13.70
N ARG A 179 38.66 -34.54 12.39
CA ARG A 179 39.04 -35.80 11.75
C ARG A 179 40.31 -36.38 12.39
N SER A 180 41.33 -35.56 12.58
CA SER A 180 42.59 -35.99 13.22
C SER A 180 42.43 -36.39 14.70
N TYR A 181 41.46 -35.81 15.41
CA TYR A 181 41.13 -36.17 16.78
C TYR A 181 40.44 -37.54 16.87
N ILE A 182 39.49 -37.81 15.95
CA ILE A 182 38.82 -39.11 15.85
C ILE A 182 39.82 -40.22 15.51
N GLU A 183 40.68 -40.00 14.51
CA GLU A 183 41.70 -40.95 14.08
C GLU A 183 42.71 -41.29 15.20
N ARG A 184 42.99 -40.34 16.11
CA ARG A 184 43.88 -40.59 17.26
C ARG A 184 43.23 -41.31 18.43
N LYS A 185 41.95 -41.06 18.72
CA LYS A 185 41.30 -41.64 19.91
C LYS A 185 40.74 -43.04 19.72
N GLN A 186 40.47 -43.49 18.50
CA GLN A 186 40.03 -44.88 18.25
C GLN A 186 40.55 -45.41 16.90
N PRO A 187 41.76 -45.99 16.83
CA PRO A 187 42.29 -46.54 15.59
C PRO A 187 41.55 -47.79 15.09
N ASP A 188 40.73 -48.46 15.92
CA ASP A 188 40.08 -49.73 15.58
C ASP A 188 38.55 -49.69 15.47
N SER A 189 37.90 -48.52 15.53
CA SER A 189 36.45 -48.46 15.36
C SER A 189 36.07 -48.52 13.87
N ARG A 190 35.96 -49.74 13.32
CA ARG A 190 35.33 -50.02 12.01
C ARG A 190 33.83 -49.70 11.95
N TYR A 191 33.30 -48.89 12.87
CA TYR A 191 31.87 -48.59 13.01
C TYR A 191 31.46 -47.19 12.57
N TYR A 192 32.37 -46.39 12.01
CA TYR A 192 32.03 -45.08 11.44
C TYR A 192 32.22 -45.00 9.91
N THR A 193 32.11 -46.13 9.22
CA THR A 193 31.89 -46.11 7.77
C THR A 193 30.39 -46.00 7.50
N ASN A 194 29.97 -44.79 7.10
CA ASN A 194 28.69 -44.46 6.46
C ASN A 194 27.54 -43.91 7.33
N GLY A 195 27.83 -43.33 8.49
CA GLY A 195 26.90 -42.41 9.18
C GLY A 195 27.47 -41.00 9.18
N ASN A 196 26.71 -40.01 8.69
CA ASN A 196 27.13 -38.63 8.51
C ASN A 196 27.74 -38.02 9.78
N LEU A 197 29.06 -38.07 9.88
CA LEU A 197 29.83 -37.36 10.91
C LEU A 197 29.64 -35.83 10.82
N GLY A 198 29.31 -35.34 9.63
CA GLY A 198 28.81 -33.99 9.42
C GLY A 198 27.53 -33.74 10.19
N ASP A 199 26.60 -34.68 10.23
CA ASP A 199 25.28 -34.49 10.87
C ASP A 199 25.38 -34.52 12.39
N ASP A 200 26.29 -35.27 13.00
CA ASP A 200 26.47 -35.29 14.46
C ASP A 200 27.27 -34.09 15.00
N LEU A 201 28.27 -33.61 14.25
CA LEU A 201 28.98 -32.38 14.64
C LEU A 201 28.11 -31.15 14.37
N THR A 202 27.39 -31.15 13.24
CA THR A 202 26.37 -30.15 12.96
C THR A 202 25.25 -30.26 13.97
N SER A 203 24.87 -31.45 14.48
CA SER A 203 23.86 -31.57 15.54
C SER A 203 24.39 -31.13 16.90
N CYS A 204 25.67 -31.34 17.25
CA CYS A 204 26.21 -30.85 18.53
C CYS A 204 26.43 -29.33 18.52
N ILE A 205 26.97 -28.77 17.43
CA ILE A 205 27.12 -27.31 17.27
C ILE A 205 25.75 -26.66 17.07
N SER A 206 24.83 -27.34 16.36
CA SER A 206 23.43 -26.95 16.28
C SER A 206 22.72 -27.13 17.61
N ASN A 207 23.05 -28.08 18.49
CA ASN A 207 22.31 -28.26 19.74
C ASN A 207 22.85 -27.35 20.82
N ALA A 208 24.16 -27.12 20.93
CA ALA A 208 24.73 -26.14 21.86
C ALA A 208 24.49 -24.70 21.35
N GLY A 209 24.68 -24.47 20.05
CA GLY A 209 24.35 -23.23 19.37
C GLY A 209 22.85 -22.97 19.37
N ALA A 210 22.00 -23.96 19.06
CA ALA A 210 20.55 -23.82 19.17
C ALA A 210 20.03 -23.91 20.61
N GLU A 211 20.74 -24.39 21.62
CA GLU A 211 20.29 -24.22 23.00
C GLU A 211 20.53 -22.79 23.45
N HIS A 212 21.70 -22.21 23.20
CA HIS A 212 21.95 -20.80 23.49
C HIS A 212 21.13 -19.86 22.60
N PHE A 213 20.95 -20.19 21.31
CA PHE A 213 20.13 -19.45 20.36
C PHE A 213 18.63 -19.69 20.58
N ASN A 214 18.17 -20.90 20.92
CA ASN A 214 16.77 -21.12 21.34
C ASN A 214 16.51 -20.55 22.73
N GLN A 215 17.50 -20.42 23.61
CA GLN A 215 17.34 -19.73 24.88
C GLN A 215 17.25 -18.22 24.63
N ALA A 216 18.09 -17.67 23.74
CA ALA A 216 17.98 -16.28 23.27
C ALA A 216 16.67 -16.02 22.50
N ILE A 217 16.18 -16.94 21.67
CA ILE A 217 14.89 -16.86 20.97
C ILE A 217 13.71 -17.12 21.92
N ARG A 218 13.84 -17.97 22.94
CA ARG A 218 12.79 -18.17 23.96
C ARG A 218 12.71 -16.98 24.90
N THR A 219 13.82 -16.32 25.22
CA THR A 219 13.81 -15.06 26.00
C THR A 219 13.56 -13.82 25.13
N HIS A 220 13.78 -13.89 23.81
CA HIS A 220 13.57 -12.81 22.85
C HIS A 220 12.67 -13.22 21.70
N SER A 221 11.60 -13.96 22.01
CA SER A 221 10.63 -14.31 20.99
C SER A 221 10.07 -13.01 20.44
N TRP A 222 10.33 -12.74 19.17
CA TRP A 222 9.79 -11.57 18.49
C TRP A 222 8.26 -11.53 18.61
N SER A 223 7.61 -12.65 18.95
CA SER A 223 6.21 -12.72 19.36
C SER A 223 5.84 -11.85 20.56
N GLU A 224 6.65 -11.63 21.60
CA GLU A 224 6.19 -10.79 22.72
C GLU A 224 6.18 -9.29 22.35
N VAL A 225 7.16 -8.84 21.57
CA VAL A 225 7.21 -7.45 21.07
C VAL A 225 6.24 -7.25 19.88
N ALA A 226 6.09 -8.26 19.02
CA ALA A 226 5.15 -8.25 17.90
C ALA A 226 3.71 -8.59 18.29
N MET A 227 3.43 -9.09 19.51
CA MET A 227 2.05 -9.27 20.01
C MET A 227 1.55 -8.00 20.72
N GLY A 228 2.41 -7.18 21.32
CA GLY A 228 2.00 -5.90 21.92
C GLY A 228 1.53 -4.86 20.89
N TRP A 229 2.16 -4.84 19.71
CA TRP A 229 1.85 -3.86 18.65
C TRP A 229 0.45 -4.04 18.03
N PRO A 230 0.04 -5.24 17.59
CA PRO A 230 -1.32 -5.49 17.11
C PRO A 230 -2.37 -5.11 18.15
N VAL A 231 -2.15 -5.44 19.43
CA VAL A 231 -3.13 -5.23 20.50
C VAL A 231 -3.40 -3.74 20.75
N LEU A 232 -2.42 -2.85 20.53
CA LEU A 232 -2.64 -1.40 20.64
C LEU A 232 -2.97 -0.72 19.31
N PHE A 233 -2.45 -1.23 18.19
CA PHE A 233 -2.61 -0.61 16.88
C PHE A 233 -3.98 -0.89 16.26
N PHE A 234 -4.49 -2.13 16.38
CA PHE A 234 -5.81 -2.49 15.86
C PHE A 234 -6.97 -1.71 16.49
N PRO A 235 -7.07 -1.50 17.81
CA PRO A 235 -8.16 -0.72 18.38
C PRO A 235 -8.09 0.76 18.01
N VAL A 236 -6.89 1.35 17.88
CA VAL A 236 -6.74 2.74 17.42
C VAL A 236 -7.15 2.87 15.96
N LEU A 237 -6.69 1.96 15.09
CA LEU A 237 -7.09 1.92 13.68
C LEU A 237 -8.60 1.69 13.53
N ALA A 238 -9.18 0.79 14.33
CA ALA A 238 -10.61 0.51 14.36
C ALA A 238 -11.41 1.73 14.84
N ALA A 239 -10.95 2.43 15.88
CA ALA A 239 -11.58 3.66 16.37
C ALA A 239 -11.51 4.78 15.32
N CYS A 240 -10.39 4.94 14.61
CA CYS A 240 -10.25 5.88 13.50
C CYS A 240 -11.19 5.55 12.34
N LEU A 241 -11.29 4.27 11.95
CA LEU A 241 -12.23 3.80 10.92
C LEU A 241 -13.69 4.01 11.34
N LEU A 242 -14.02 3.77 12.61
CA LEU A 242 -15.38 3.92 13.12
C LEU A 242 -15.78 5.40 13.22
N ALA A 243 -14.88 6.27 13.68
CA ALA A 243 -15.06 7.73 13.63
C ALA A 243 -15.24 8.23 12.20
N PHE A 244 -14.47 7.69 11.25
CA PHE A 244 -14.59 7.99 9.83
C PHE A 244 -15.95 7.56 9.25
N LEU A 245 -16.42 6.35 9.57
CA LEU A 245 -17.74 5.86 9.16
C LEU A 245 -18.90 6.67 9.77
N LEU A 246 -18.74 7.14 11.00
CA LEU A 246 -19.73 8.02 11.64
C LEU A 246 -19.75 9.41 11.00
N LEU A 247 -18.59 9.99 10.69
CA LEU A 247 -18.47 11.26 9.98
C LEU A 247 -19.12 11.20 8.59
N THR A 248 -18.86 10.14 7.83
CA THR A 248 -19.47 9.96 6.51
C THR A 248 -20.99 9.80 6.61
N LYS A 249 -21.52 9.05 7.59
CA LYS A 249 -22.97 8.95 7.83
C LYS A 249 -23.62 10.29 8.23
N PHE A 250 -22.95 11.11 9.03
CA PHE A 250 -23.46 12.42 9.43
C PHE A 250 -23.42 13.44 8.29
N LEU A 251 -22.38 13.42 7.45
CA LEU A 251 -22.21 14.34 6.34
C LEU A 251 -23.11 14.01 5.13
N VAL A 252 -23.52 12.76 4.96
CA VAL A 252 -24.39 12.33 3.84
C VAL A 252 -25.88 12.54 4.13
N LYS A 253 -26.31 12.59 5.40
CA LYS A 253 -27.74 12.63 5.77
C LYS A 253 -28.52 13.92 5.46
N PRO A 254 -27.97 15.14 5.31
CA PRO A 254 -28.84 16.33 5.17
C PRO A 254 -29.31 16.63 3.74
N LEU A 255 -28.89 15.88 2.70
CA LEU A 255 -29.22 16.25 1.31
C LEU A 255 -30.59 15.77 0.81
N THR A 256 -31.28 14.90 1.53
CA THR A 256 -32.60 14.38 1.10
C THR A 256 -33.79 15.18 1.63
N ARG A 257 -33.60 16.17 2.51
CA ARG A 257 -34.71 16.96 3.11
C ARG A 257 -34.99 18.32 2.49
N ALA A 258 -34.18 18.79 1.53
CA ALA A 258 -34.34 20.13 0.94
C ALA A 258 -35.18 20.17 -0.35
N GLY A 259 -35.98 19.13 -0.63
CA GLY A 259 -36.78 19.00 -1.86
C GLY A 259 -38.25 18.69 -1.64
N LYS A 260 -38.83 19.10 -0.51
CA LYS A 260 -40.27 19.17 -0.27
C LYS A 260 -40.65 20.58 0.11
#